data_AF-A0A951UX31-F1
#
_entry.id   AF-A0A951UX31-F1
#
_cell.length_a   1.000
_cell.length_b   1.000
_cell.length_c   1.000
_cell.angle_alpha   90.00
_cell.angle_beta   90.00
_cell.angle_gamma   90.00
#
_symmetry.space_group_name_H-M   'P 1'
#
loop_
_entity.id
_entity.type
_entity.pdbx_description
1 polymer ?
#
loop_
_entity_poly.entity_id
_entity_poly.type
_entity_poly.pdbx_seq_one_letter_code
_entity_poly.pdbx_strand_id
1 'polypeptide(L)'
;MTGQELRQILLDKWGRSYDVQLRRTQGKIFLQVMWKYLEQASFPLSEADYQEHLNTIATYLNEFGGIGQVQTFIQDTRERPRLGKAVSIPLNLGDRSSEWLV
;
A
#
# COMPACT_ATOMS: atom_id res chain seq x y z
N MET A 1 10.07 0.81 7.50
CA MET A 1 8.63 0.66 7.82
C MET A 1 8.29 -0.83 7.86
N THR A 2 7.59 -1.28 8.89
CA THR A 2 7.07 -2.64 9.05
C THR A 2 5.64 -2.75 8.51
N GLY A 3 5.12 -3.97 8.33
CA GLY A 3 3.70 -4.16 7.97
C GLY A 3 2.75 -3.64 9.05
N GLN A 4 3.15 -3.68 10.33
CA GLN A 4 2.35 -3.13 11.42
C GLN A 4 2.27 -1.61 11.36
N GLU A 5 3.38 -0.93 11.08
CA GLU A 5 3.38 0.53 10.85
C GLU A 5 2.52 0.90 9.64
N LEU A 6 2.59 0.12 8.55
CA LEU A 6 1.73 0.32 7.38
C LEU A 6 0.25 0.19 7.75
N ARG A 7 -0.14 -0.87 8.48
CA ARG A 7 -1.51 -1.04 8.99
C ARG A 7 -1.95 0.18 9.80
N GLN A 8 -1.08 0.66 10.69
CA GLN A 8 -1.37 1.78 11.58
C GLN A 8 -1.60 3.08 10.80
N ILE A 9 -0.83 3.33 9.74
CA ILE A 9 -1.02 4.50 8.87
C ILE A 9 -2.37 4.45 8.14
N LEU A 10 -2.79 3.27 7.67
CA LEU A 10 -4.09 3.10 7.02
C LEU A 10 -5.25 3.31 8.01
N LEU A 11 -5.11 2.76 9.21
CA LEU A 11 -6.06 2.92 10.32
C LEU A 11 -6.17 4.37 10.77
N ASP A 12 -5.06 5.06 10.96
CA ASP A 12 -5.05 6.47 11.38
C ASP A 12 -5.72 7.36 10.32
N LYS A 13 -5.39 7.16 9.04
CA LYS A 13 -5.91 8.00 7.97
C LYS A 13 -7.40 7.78 7.69
N TRP A 14 -7.84 6.52 7.64
CA TRP A 14 -9.16 6.17 7.11
C TRP A 14 -10.01 5.32 8.05
N GLY A 15 -9.50 4.97 9.24
CA GLY A 15 -10.24 4.23 10.26
C GLY A 15 -10.46 2.75 9.94
N ARG A 16 -9.78 2.19 8.93
CA ARG A 16 -9.95 0.80 8.46
C ARG A 16 -8.61 0.16 8.06
N SER A 17 -8.52 -1.16 8.23
CA SER A 17 -7.35 -1.95 7.82
C SER A 17 -7.48 -2.34 6.34
N TYR A 18 -7.33 -1.36 5.44
CA TYR A 18 -7.45 -1.58 3.99
C TYR A 18 -6.40 -2.56 3.46
N ASP A 19 -6.77 -3.30 2.42
CA ASP A 19 -5.83 -4.03 1.56
C ASP A 19 -5.00 -3.04 0.74
N VAL A 20 -3.79 -3.45 0.41
CA VAL A 20 -2.86 -2.70 -0.43
C VAL A 20 -2.23 -3.61 -1.47
N GLN A 21 -2.00 -3.09 -2.66
CA GLN A 21 -1.43 -3.86 -3.76
C GLN A 21 -0.36 -3.05 -4.47
N LEU A 22 0.73 -3.69 -4.86
CA LEU A 22 1.67 -3.10 -5.80
C LEU A 22 1.21 -3.40 -7.22
N ARG A 23 1.09 -2.36 -8.04
CA ARG A 23 0.69 -2.49 -9.43
C ARG A 23 1.68 -1.79 -10.34
N ARG A 24 2.16 -2.50 -11.36
CA ARG A 24 2.97 -1.94 -12.45
C ARG A 24 2.08 -1.59 -13.64
N THR A 25 2.17 -0.37 -14.14
CA THR A 25 1.51 0.06 -15.37
C THR A 25 2.29 1.18 -16.04
N GLN A 26 2.39 1.14 -17.38
CA GLN A 26 3.10 2.15 -18.18
C GLN A 26 4.52 2.48 -17.67
N GLY A 27 5.27 1.44 -17.26
CA GLY A 27 6.63 1.59 -16.76
C GLY A 27 6.75 2.19 -15.36
N LYS A 28 5.65 2.40 -14.64
CA LYS A 28 5.62 2.95 -13.28
C LYS A 28 5.05 1.93 -12.31
N ILE A 29 5.49 1.98 -11.05
CA ILE A 29 4.94 1.18 -9.95
C ILE A 29 4.07 2.09 -9.08
N PHE A 30 2.94 1.55 -8.63
CA PHE A 30 2.01 2.23 -7.74
C PHE A 30 1.73 1.33 -6.54
N LEU A 31 1.66 1.94 -5.36
CA LEU A 31 0.97 1.34 -4.22
C LEU A 31 -0.49 1.74 -4.30
N GLN A 32 -1.37 0.76 -4.50
CA GLN A 32 -2.81 0.97 -4.54
C GLN A 32 -3.42 0.58 -3.20
N VAL A 33 -4.03 1.54 -2.50
CA VAL A 33 -4.89 1.26 -1.35
C VAL A 33 -6.27 0.89 -1.87
N MET A 34 -6.61 -0.39 -1.73
CA MET A 34 -7.84 -0.98 -2.23
C MET A 34 -9.01 -0.60 -1.34
N TRP A 35 -10.25 -0.75 -1.86
CA TRP A 35 -11.45 -0.44 -1.07
C TRP A 35 -11.87 -1.56 -0.13
N LYS A 36 -11.29 -2.76 -0.28
CA LYS A 36 -11.52 -3.88 0.63
C LYS A 36 -10.68 -3.71 1.88
N TYR A 37 -11.21 -4.06 3.04
CA TYR A 37 -10.51 -3.97 4.33
C TYR A 37 -10.83 -5.17 5.21
N LEU A 38 -9.92 -5.49 6.13
CA LEU A 38 -9.94 -6.70 6.96
C LEU A 38 -11.25 -6.87 7.73
N GLU A 39 -11.85 -5.78 8.20
CA GLU A 39 -13.09 -5.84 9.00
C GLU A 39 -14.35 -6.19 8.18
N GLN A 40 -14.25 -6.37 6.85
CA GLN A 40 -15.37 -6.86 6.04
C GLN A 40 -15.50 -8.37 6.15
N ALA A 41 -16.72 -8.88 6.36
CA ALA A 41 -16.98 -10.33 6.43
C ALA A 41 -16.55 -11.11 5.18
N SER A 42 -16.51 -10.46 4.01
CA SER A 42 -16.08 -11.07 2.74
C SER A 42 -14.64 -10.69 2.36
N PHE A 43 -13.83 -10.23 3.31
CA PHE A 43 -12.41 -10.00 3.07
C PHE A 43 -11.70 -11.35 2.79
N PRO A 44 -10.85 -11.44 1.75
CA PRO A 44 -10.36 -12.73 1.27
C PRO A 44 -9.21 -13.33 2.10
N LEU A 45 -8.62 -12.57 3.03
CA LEU A 45 -7.49 -13.00 3.84
C LEU A 45 -7.89 -13.11 5.31
N SER A 46 -7.27 -14.06 6.04
CA SER A 46 -7.33 -14.08 7.50
C SER A 46 -6.52 -12.91 8.09
N GLU A 47 -6.67 -12.62 9.38
CA GLU A 47 -5.86 -11.57 10.03
C GLU A 47 -4.35 -11.85 9.94
N ALA A 48 -3.93 -13.11 10.11
CA ALA A 48 -2.53 -13.50 9.99
C ALA A 48 -2.00 -13.31 8.56
N ASP A 49 -2.74 -13.81 7.56
CA ASP A 49 -2.39 -13.66 6.14
C ASP A 49 -2.34 -12.19 5.71
N TYR A 50 -3.26 -11.37 6.21
CA TYR A 50 -3.26 -9.92 5.99
C TYR A 50 -2.00 -9.27 6.57
N GLN A 51 -1.61 -9.64 7.79
CA GLN A 51 -0.42 -9.07 8.42
C GLN A 51 0.87 -9.48 7.69
N GLU A 52 0.95 -10.72 7.22
CA GLU A 52 2.07 -11.20 6.38
C GLU A 52 2.12 -10.47 5.04
N HIS A 53 0.97 -10.30 4.39
CA HIS A 53 0.84 -9.51 3.16
C HIS A 53 1.33 -8.07 3.36
N LEU A 54 0.91 -7.40 4.43
CA LEU A 54 1.42 -6.06 4.74
C LEU A 54 2.92 -6.03 5.01
N ASN A 55 3.48 -7.07 5.65
CA ASN A 55 4.92 -7.16 5.86
C ASN A 55 5.67 -7.26 4.54
N THR A 56 5.20 -8.09 3.61
CA THR A 56 5.77 -8.20 2.25
C THR A 56 5.71 -6.86 1.52
N ILE A 57 4.56 -6.17 1.53
CA ILE A 57 4.43 -4.85 0.90
C ILE A 57 5.35 -3.83 1.55
N ALA A 58 5.45 -3.82 2.88
CA ALA A 58 6.35 -2.93 3.59
C ALA A 58 7.80 -3.20 3.20
N THR A 59 8.25 -4.46 3.14
CA THR A 59 9.59 -4.83 2.65
C THR A 59 9.89 -4.21 1.29
N TYR A 60 9.00 -4.38 0.31
CA TYR A 60 9.16 -3.76 -1.00
C TYR A 60 9.24 -2.22 -0.95
N LEU A 61 8.42 -1.57 -0.13
CA LEU A 61 8.47 -0.12 0.04
C LEU A 61 9.82 0.35 0.65
N ASN A 62 10.42 -0.43 1.55
CA ASN A 62 11.77 -0.15 2.05
C ASN A 62 12.81 -0.27 0.93
N GLU A 63 12.76 -1.35 0.15
CA GLU A 63 13.72 -1.62 -0.92
C GLU A 63 13.67 -0.55 -2.02
N PHE A 64 12.46 -0.07 -2.35
CA PHE A 64 12.23 1.02 -3.28
C PHE A 64 12.61 2.40 -2.75
N GLY A 65 12.87 2.55 -1.44
CA GLY A 65 13.00 3.86 -0.81
C GLY A 65 11.72 4.70 -0.85
N GLY A 66 10.56 4.06 -1.08
CA GLY A 66 9.28 4.73 -1.31
C GLY A 66 8.53 5.15 -0.04
N ILE A 67 9.05 4.82 1.15
CA ILE A 67 8.34 5.01 2.43
C ILE A 67 7.96 6.47 2.68
N GLY A 68 8.92 7.40 2.55
CA GLY A 68 8.66 8.82 2.80
C GLY A 68 7.60 9.38 1.86
N GLN A 69 7.60 8.93 0.61
CA GLN A 69 6.59 9.30 -0.38
C GLN A 69 5.20 8.76 -0.01
N VAL A 70 5.11 7.49 0.40
CA VAL A 70 3.84 6.88 0.83
C VAL A 70 3.27 7.59 2.06
N GLN A 71 4.09 7.83 3.09
CA GLN A 71 3.65 8.52 4.30
C GLN A 71 3.15 9.92 3.99
N THR A 72 3.93 10.70 3.22
CA THR A 72 3.56 12.06 2.81
C THR A 72 2.26 12.07 2.01
N PHE A 73 2.13 11.18 1.03
CA PHE A 73 0.94 11.10 0.20
C PHE A 73 -0.30 10.75 1.02
N ILE A 74 -0.21 9.76 1.92
CA ILE A 74 -1.34 9.36 2.76
C ILE A 74 -1.72 10.51 3.71
N GLN A 75 -0.75 11.22 4.30
CA GLN A 75 -1.04 12.38 5.14
C GLN A 75 -1.79 13.47 4.39
N ASP A 76 -1.32 13.86 3.21
CA ASP A 76 -1.84 15.00 2.45
C ASP A 76 -3.15 14.71 1.71
N THR A 77 -3.29 13.48 1.17
CA THR A 77 -4.41 13.17 0.28
C THR A 77 -5.77 13.30 0.98
N ARG A 78 -6.75 13.87 0.27
CA ARG A 78 -8.16 13.85 0.68
C ARG A 78 -8.92 12.68 0.05
N GLU A 79 -8.27 11.91 -0.81
CA GLU A 79 -8.88 10.74 -1.42
C GLU A 79 -9.12 9.64 -0.38
N ARG A 80 -10.16 8.84 -0.65
CA ARG A 80 -10.51 7.68 0.17
C ARG A 80 -10.75 6.47 -0.75
N PRO A 81 -10.30 5.27 -0.38
CA PRO A 81 -10.64 4.06 -1.11
C PRO A 81 -12.16 3.86 -1.13
N ARG A 82 -12.73 3.64 -2.32
CA ARG A 82 -14.18 3.42 -2.50
C ARG A 82 -14.42 2.33 -3.54
N LEU A 83 -15.61 1.74 -3.55
CA LEU A 83 -15.95 0.63 -4.43
C LEU A 83 -15.54 0.93 -5.89
N GLY A 84 -14.66 0.11 -6.46
CA GLY A 84 -14.14 0.27 -7.82
C GLY A 84 -13.07 1.35 -8.03
N LYS A 85 -12.71 2.14 -7.01
CA LYS A 85 -11.65 3.16 -7.07
C LYS A 85 -10.68 3.04 -5.90
N ALA A 86 -9.48 2.55 -6.20
CA ALA A 86 -8.35 2.56 -5.28
C ALA A 86 -7.70 3.95 -5.18
N VAL A 87 -7.09 4.26 -4.05
CA VAL A 87 -6.15 5.39 -3.94
C VAL A 87 -4.80 4.91 -4.47
N SER A 88 -4.31 5.50 -5.55
CA SER A 88 -3.09 5.04 -6.23
C SER A 88 -1.95 6.00 -5.95
N ILE A 89 -0.97 5.53 -5.19
CA ILE A 89 0.22 6.29 -4.80
C ILE A 89 1.34 5.94 -5.77
N PRO A 90 1.79 6.88 -6.63
CA PRO A 90 2.92 6.62 -7.50
C PRO A 90 4.18 6.43 -6.66
N LEU A 91 4.94 5.37 -6.93
CA LEU A 91 6.23 5.11 -6.31
C LEU A 91 7.34 5.55 -7.26
N ASN A 92 8.21 6.47 -6.81
CA ASN A 92 9.40 6.84 -7.55
C ASN A 92 10.57 5.96 -7.09
N LEU A 93 11.00 5.06 -7.97
CA LEU A 93 12.01 4.04 -7.70
C LEU A 93 13.46 4.57 -7.78
N GLY A 94 13.65 5.84 -8.15
CA GLY A 94 14.98 6.40 -8.39
C GLY A 94 15.79 5.55 -9.39
N ASP A 95 17.11 5.48 -9.20
CA ASP A 95 18.04 4.70 -10.02
C ASP A 95 17.94 3.17 -9.78
N ARG A 96 17.30 2.75 -8.67
CA ARG A 96 17.14 1.34 -8.27
C ARG A 96 16.04 0.59 -9.01
N SER A 97 15.37 1.25 -9.96
CA SER A 97 14.30 0.64 -10.76
C SER A 97 14.76 -0.59 -11.54
N SER A 98 16.03 -0.66 -11.94
CA SER A 98 16.52 -1.66 -12.91
C SER A 98 16.47 -3.11 -12.41
N GLU A 99 16.62 -3.34 -11.10
CA GLU A 99 16.62 -4.70 -10.50
C GLU A 99 15.21 -5.31 -10.39
N TRP A 100 14.17 -4.49 -10.54
CA TRP A 100 12.75 -4.86 -10.41
C TRP A 100 11.97 -4.75 -11.72
N LEU A 101 12.61 -4.20 -12.76
CA LEU A 101 12.01 -3.99 -14.06
C LEU A 101 12.21 -5.17 -15.03
N VAL A 102 13.11 -6.11 -14.72
CA VAL A 102 13.39 -7.36 -15.45
C VAL A 102 12.31 -8.41 -15.25
#